data_AF-A0A7X0H3W2-F1
#
_entry.id   AF-A0A7X0H3W2-F1
#
_cell.length_a   1.000
_cell.length_b   1.000
_cell.length_c   1.000
_cell.angle_alpha   90.00
_cell.angle_beta   90.00
_cell.angle_gamma   90.00
#
_symmetry.space_group_name_H-M   'P 1'
#
loop_
_entity.id
_entity.type
_entity.pdbx_description
1 polymer ?
#
loop_
_entity_poly.entity_id
_entity_poly.type
_entity_poly.pdbx_seq_one_letter_code
_entity_poly.pdbx_strand_id
1 'polypeptide(L)'
;MTSPLFDTLLLSWDQLITADGRLFKGDPGEVGLHAINHGSNLHFEDIMVIFGVLLVLLSGLSLLNWLRQQRLRPHKLVVFNRIAREAGLNWGDRLLLWRIGQNLDLPTPLTLMLCPGTLGTCSRQFTHQQHRGRAALNLARAASIRRHLFGPDAEEIQDRNGIQ
;
A
#
# COMPACT_ATOMS: atom_id res chain seq x y z
N MET A 1 -5.75 19.35 18.73
CA MET A 1 -5.48 19.13 20.17
C MET A 1 -4.06 18.63 20.29
N THR A 2 -3.10 19.55 20.29
CA THR A 2 -1.67 19.29 20.48
C THR A 2 -1.40 19.16 21.97
N SER A 3 -0.61 18.16 22.36
CA SER A 3 -0.36 17.80 23.75
C SER A 3 0.59 18.80 24.43
N PRO A 4 0.32 19.20 25.69
CA PRO A 4 1.12 20.20 26.42
C PRO A 4 2.56 19.76 26.74
N LEU A 5 2.95 18.52 26.41
CA LEU A 5 4.31 18.02 26.60
C LEU A 5 5.29 18.48 25.51
N PHE A 6 4.80 18.86 24.33
CA PHE A 6 5.65 19.29 23.22
C PHE A 6 6.17 20.72 23.41
N ASP A 7 5.38 21.61 24.03
CA ASP A 7 5.77 23.00 24.24
C ASP A 7 6.89 23.14 25.28
N THR A 8 6.93 22.26 26.29
CA THR A 8 8.02 22.21 27.28
C THR A 8 9.35 21.72 26.71
N LEU A 9 9.34 20.88 25.68
CA LEU A 9 10.58 20.39 25.05
C LEU A 9 11.18 21.44 24.11
N LEU A 10 10.36 22.23 23.41
CA LEU A 10 10.84 23.31 22.53
C LEU A 10 11.49 24.46 23.32
N LEU A 11 10.95 24.82 24.49
CA LEU A 11 11.53 25.86 25.34
C LEU A 11 12.90 25.49 25.95
N SER A 12 13.18 24.20 26.14
CA SER A 12 14.49 23.73 26.62
C SER A 12 15.57 23.82 25.54
N TRP A 13 15.22 23.69 24.25
CA TRP A 13 16.19 23.76 23.16
C TRP A 13 16.67 25.19 22.89
N ASP A 14 15.78 26.18 22.98
CA ASP A 14 16.14 27.59 22.78
C ASP A 14 17.08 28.13 23.87
N GLN A 15 16.92 27.66 25.11
CA GLN A 15 17.87 28.00 26.18
C GLN A 15 19.22 27.30 26.03
N LEU A 16 19.26 26.10 25.46
CA LEU A 16 20.53 25.39 25.21
C LEU A 16 21.34 26.06 24.09
N ILE A 17 20.68 26.64 23.09
CA ILE A 17 21.34 27.34 21.97
C ILE A 17 21.88 28.71 22.40
N THR A 18 21.25 29.36 23.40
CA THR A 18 21.63 30.74 23.80
C THR A 18 22.74 30.77 24.87
N ALA A 19 22.91 29.72 25.67
CA ALA A 19 23.87 29.70 26.77
C ALA A 19 25.34 29.44 26.33
N ASP A 20 25.56 28.86 25.15
CA ASP A 20 26.90 28.59 24.59
C ASP A 20 27.26 29.52 23.44
N GLY A 21 26.63 30.71 23.40
CA GLY A 21 26.92 31.82 22.49
C GLY A 21 28.29 32.48 22.70
N ARG A 22 29.32 31.75 23.13
CA ARG A 22 30.69 32.09 22.77
C ARG A 22 30.82 31.81 21.28
N LEU A 23 30.39 32.80 20.51
CA LEU A 23 30.62 32.91 19.08
C LEU A 23 32.11 32.62 18.86
N PHE A 24 32.43 31.39 18.42
CA PHE A 24 33.75 31.03 17.94
C PHE A 24 34.00 31.96 16.75
N LYS A 25 34.64 33.10 17.01
CA LYS A 25 35.22 33.97 16.00
C LYS A 25 36.52 33.32 15.52
N GLY A 26 36.42 32.04 15.18
CA GLY A 26 37.48 31.24 14.61
C GLY A 26 37.57 31.61 13.15
N ASP A 27 38.76 32.05 12.74
CA ASP A 27 39.10 32.31 11.36
C ASP A 27 38.69 31.09 10.52
N PRO A 28 37.88 31.21 9.44
CA PRO A 28 37.43 30.04 8.66
C PRO A 28 38.58 29.19 8.11
N GLY A 29 39.80 29.73 8.04
CA GLY A 29 41.02 28.99 7.73
C GLY A 29 41.50 28.04 8.84
N GLU A 30 41.26 28.36 10.11
CA GLU A 30 41.69 27.52 11.25
C GLU A 30 40.74 26.33 11.48
N VAL A 31 39.45 26.49 11.22
CA VAL A 31 38.46 25.40 11.40
C VAL A 31 38.72 24.25 10.41
N GLY A 32 39.12 24.57 9.18
CA GLY A 32 39.53 23.56 8.18
C GLY A 32 40.82 22.85 8.56
N LEU A 33 41.81 23.56 9.09
CA LEU A 33 43.09 22.97 9.49
C LEU A 33 42.95 22.07 10.73
N HIS A 34 42.06 22.44 11.66
CA HIS A 34 41.78 21.63 12.85
C HIS A 34 41.03 20.34 12.51
N ALA A 35 40.10 20.37 11.55
CA ALA A 35 39.40 19.17 11.08
C ALA A 35 40.31 18.21 10.29
N ILE A 36 41.34 18.73 9.60
CA ILE A 36 42.33 17.92 8.89
C ILE A 36 43.36 17.33 9.86
N ASN A 37 43.84 18.11 10.83
CA ASN A 37 44.84 17.64 11.82
C ASN A 37 44.23 16.79 12.95
N HIS A 38 42.95 16.98 13.26
CA HIS A 38 42.16 16.05 14.09
C HIS A 38 41.33 15.12 13.21
N GLY A 39 41.76 14.93 11.95
CA GLY A 39 41.23 13.98 10.99
C GLY A 39 40.97 12.69 11.75
N SER A 40 39.69 12.45 11.98
CA SER A 40 39.21 11.53 12.98
C SER A 40 39.90 10.19 12.80
N ASN A 41 40.70 9.78 13.78
CA ASN A 41 41.05 8.38 14.00
C ASN A 41 39.78 7.62 14.44
N LEU A 42 38.70 7.78 13.68
CA LEU A 42 37.57 6.88 13.70
C LEU A 42 38.13 5.60 13.11
N HIS A 43 38.46 4.68 14.00
CA HIS A 43 38.89 3.36 13.61
C HIS A 43 37.84 2.80 12.66
N PHE A 44 38.28 2.14 11.60
CA PHE A 44 37.38 1.56 10.60
C PHE A 44 36.31 0.65 11.24
N GLU A 45 36.65 0.08 12.40
CA GLU A 45 35.74 -0.68 13.27
C GLU A 45 34.52 0.15 13.72
N ASP A 46 34.72 1.39 14.16
CA ASP A 46 33.63 2.28 14.62
C ASP A 46 32.68 2.62 13.47
N ILE A 47 33.24 2.89 12.28
CA ILE A 47 32.45 3.20 11.07
C ILE A 47 31.60 1.99 10.67
N MET A 48 32.17 0.78 10.71
CA MET A 48 31.47 -0.47 10.44
C MET A 48 30.30 -0.70 11.42
N VAL A 49 30.52 -0.46 12.72
CA VAL A 49 29.47 -0.61 13.74
C VAL A 49 28.32 0.38 13.50
N ILE A 50 28.65 1.65 13.26
CA ILE A 50 27.64 2.69 12.98
C ILE A 50 26.82 2.33 11.73
N PHE A 51 27.48 1.88 10.67
CA PHE A 51 26.82 1.49 9.43
C PHE A 51 25.91 0.26 9.61
N GLY A 52 26.36 -0.72 10.40
CA GLY A 52 25.56 -1.90 10.74
C GLY A 52 24.30 -1.55 11.51
N VAL A 53 24.40 -0.68 12.52
CA VAL A 53 23.25 -0.19 13.28
C VAL A 53 22.28 0.55 12.37
N LEU A 54 22.78 1.42 11.48
CA LEU A 54 21.96 2.15 10.53
C LEU A 54 21.17 1.22 9.59
N LEU A 55 21.81 0.18 9.06
CA LEU A 55 21.17 -0.81 8.18
C LEU A 55 20.04 -1.56 8.87
N VAL A 56 20.26 -2.00 10.11
CA VAL A 56 19.24 -2.69 10.92
C VAL A 56 18.04 -1.77 11.16
N LEU A 57 18.29 -0.50 11.47
CA LEU A 57 17.25 0.48 11.73
C LEU A 57 16.42 0.78 10.48
N LEU A 58 17.06 0.98 9.33
CA LEU A 58 16.39 1.19 8.04
C LEU A 58 15.59 -0.04 7.60
N SER A 59 16.14 -1.25 7.78
CA SER A 59 15.44 -2.51 7.48
C SER A 59 14.20 -2.67 8.35
N GLY A 60 14.32 -2.40 9.65
CA GLY A 60 13.20 -2.42 10.59
C GLY A 60 12.11 -1.40 10.23
N LEU A 61 12.48 -0.16 9.90
CA LEU A 61 11.55 0.89 9.47
C LEU A 61 10.85 0.53 8.15
N SER A 62 11.58 -0.01 7.18
CA SER A 62 11.02 -0.47 5.91
C SER A 62 10.00 -1.59 6.12
N LEU A 63 10.34 -2.56 6.96
CA LEU A 63 9.44 -3.66 7.30
C LEU A 63 8.19 -3.17 8.04
N LEU A 64 8.35 -2.25 9.00
CA LEU A 64 7.23 -1.60 9.70
C LEU A 64 6.33 -0.82 8.75
N ASN A 65 6.90 -0.06 7.81
CA ASN A 65 6.14 0.67 6.82
C ASN A 65 5.38 -0.26 5.87
N TRP A 66 6.00 -1.36 5.44
CA TRP A 66 5.33 -2.39 4.65
C TRP A 66 4.16 -3.02 5.41
N LEU A 67 4.36 -3.38 6.68
CA LEU A 67 3.29 -3.91 7.54
C LEU A 67 2.17 -2.89 7.77
N ARG A 68 2.51 -1.61 7.94
CA ARG A 68 1.52 -0.52 8.07
C ARG A 68 0.75 -0.31 6.76
N GLN A 69 1.41 -0.34 5.62
CA GLN A 69 0.75 -0.25 4.31
C GLN A 69 -0.20 -1.42 4.07
N GLN A 70 0.14 -2.62 4.52
CA GLN A 70 -0.80 -3.75 4.51
C GLN A 70 -2.01 -3.52 5.42
N ARG A 71 -1.83 -2.94 6.60
CA ARG A 71 -2.92 -2.58 7.52
C ARG A 71 -3.81 -1.42 7.07
N LEU A 72 -3.43 -0.65 6.05
CA LEU A 72 -4.27 0.44 5.50
C LEU A 72 -5.13 0.01 4.29
N ARG A 73 -4.98 -1.23 3.80
CA ARG A 73 -5.88 -1.84 2.80
C ARG A 73 -7.21 -2.47 3.31
N PRO A 74 -7.50 -2.68 4.61
CA PRO A 74 -8.66 -3.47 5.03
C PRO A 74 -9.98 -2.76 4.75
N HIS A 75 -10.02 -1.42 4.70
CA HIS A 75 -11.30 -0.70 4.56
C HIS A 75 -12.03 -1.05 3.25
N LYS A 76 -11.30 -1.15 2.13
CA LYS A 76 -11.89 -1.46 0.82
C LYS A 76 -12.43 -2.90 0.76
N LEU A 77 -11.73 -3.85 1.39
CA LEU A 77 -12.16 -5.24 1.43
C LEU A 77 -13.32 -5.47 2.40
N VAL A 78 -13.38 -4.73 3.51
CA VAL A 78 -14.50 -4.79 4.46
C VAL A 78 -15.79 -4.28 3.79
N VAL A 79 -15.72 -3.14 3.08
CA VAL A 79 -16.88 -2.60 2.35
C VAL A 79 -17.32 -3.57 1.25
N PHE A 80 -16.38 -4.14 0.47
CA PHE A 80 -16.70 -5.18 -0.51
C PHE A 80 -17.36 -6.40 0.13
N ASN A 81 -16.80 -6.93 1.22
CA ASN A 81 -17.36 -8.12 1.89
C ASN A 81 -18.75 -7.85 2.45
N ARG A 82 -19.00 -6.64 2.96
CA ARG A 82 -20.31 -6.23 3.44
C ARG A 82 -21.32 -6.19 2.30
N ILE A 83 -21.02 -5.46 1.22
CA ILE A 83 -21.91 -5.33 0.06
C ILE A 83 -22.14 -6.70 -0.60
N ALA A 84 -21.09 -7.50 -0.77
CA ALA A 84 -21.22 -8.83 -1.36
C ALA A 84 -22.06 -9.78 -0.49
N ARG A 85 -21.98 -9.66 0.84
CA ARG A 85 -22.83 -10.42 1.75
C ARG A 85 -24.29 -9.96 1.70
N GLU A 86 -24.51 -8.64 1.64
CA GLU A 86 -25.85 -8.05 1.48
C GLU A 86 -26.48 -8.43 0.13
N ALA A 87 -25.67 -8.58 -0.92
CA ALA A 87 -26.09 -9.10 -2.23
C ALA A 87 -26.30 -10.63 -2.26
N GLY A 88 -26.12 -11.34 -1.13
CA GLY A 88 -26.34 -12.79 -1.04
C GLY A 88 -25.26 -13.64 -1.69
N LEU A 89 -24.07 -13.09 -1.97
CA LEU A 89 -23.00 -13.86 -2.61
C LEU A 89 -22.34 -14.85 -1.64
N ASN A 90 -22.13 -16.07 -2.11
CA ASN A 90 -21.40 -17.09 -1.35
C ASN A 90 -19.92 -16.72 -1.21
N TRP A 91 -19.24 -17.32 -0.23
CA TRP A 91 -17.82 -17.05 0.01
C TRP A 91 -16.94 -17.38 -1.21
N GLY A 92 -17.24 -18.47 -1.92
CA GLY A 92 -16.51 -18.84 -3.14
C GLY A 92 -16.63 -17.80 -4.26
N ASP A 93 -17.80 -17.16 -4.35
CA ASP A 93 -18.08 -16.15 -5.38
C ASP A 93 -17.37 -14.84 -5.05
N ARG A 94 -17.39 -14.46 -3.77
CA ARG A 94 -16.60 -13.34 -3.23
C ARG A 94 -15.11 -13.51 -3.50
N LEU A 95 -14.58 -14.71 -3.26
CA LEU A 95 -13.18 -15.02 -3.50
C LEU A 95 -12.83 -14.95 -4.99
N LEU A 96 -13.73 -15.42 -5.87
CA LEU A 96 -13.55 -15.36 -7.31
C LEU A 96 -13.52 -13.90 -7.81
N LEU A 97 -14.47 -13.06 -7.39
CA LEU A 97 -14.48 -11.63 -7.72
C LEU A 97 -13.23 -10.91 -7.22
N TRP A 98 -12.79 -11.23 -6.01
CA TRP A 98 -11.55 -10.69 -5.46
C TRP A 98 -10.32 -11.10 -6.28
N ARG A 99 -10.24 -12.37 -6.70
CA ARG A 99 -9.15 -12.85 -7.58
C ARG A 99 -9.16 -12.18 -8.95
N ILE A 100 -10.33 -12.02 -9.57
CA ILE A 100 -10.44 -11.27 -10.84
C ILE A 100 -9.96 -9.84 -10.64
N GLY A 101 -10.42 -9.20 -9.54
CA GLY A 101 -9.99 -7.87 -9.11
C GLY A 101 -8.47 -7.72 -9.01
N GLN A 102 -7.82 -8.63 -8.31
CA GLN A 102 -6.37 -8.59 -8.11
C GLN A 102 -5.56 -8.85 -9.38
N ASN A 103 -5.98 -9.80 -10.22
CA ASN A 103 -5.19 -10.15 -11.41
C ASN A 103 -5.26 -9.08 -12.52
N LEU A 104 -6.28 -8.22 -12.48
CA LEU A 104 -6.45 -7.13 -13.43
C LEU A 104 -6.09 -5.77 -12.83
N ASP A 105 -5.41 -5.75 -11.67
CA ASP A 105 -5.03 -4.55 -10.94
C ASP A 105 -6.18 -3.54 -10.73
N LEU A 106 -7.39 -4.07 -10.51
CA LEU A 106 -8.56 -3.22 -10.27
C LEU A 106 -8.43 -2.54 -8.90
N PRO A 107 -8.77 -1.24 -8.80
CA PRO A 107 -8.60 -0.47 -7.55
C PRO A 107 -9.47 -1.00 -6.40
N THR A 108 -10.59 -1.66 -6.74
CA THR A 108 -11.47 -2.39 -5.82
C THR A 108 -12.21 -3.49 -6.58
N PRO A 109 -12.47 -4.67 -5.98
CA PRO A 109 -13.33 -5.70 -6.59
C PRO A 109 -14.81 -5.28 -6.68
N LEU A 110 -15.18 -4.18 -6.03
CA LEU A 110 -16.52 -3.60 -6.03
C LEU A 110 -16.91 -3.09 -7.42
N THR A 111 -15.95 -2.64 -8.25
CA THR A 111 -16.21 -2.22 -9.64
C THR A 111 -16.87 -3.31 -10.48
N LEU A 112 -16.52 -4.58 -10.22
CA LEU A 112 -17.13 -5.73 -10.88
C LEU A 112 -18.59 -5.94 -10.48
N MET A 113 -19.02 -5.42 -9.33
CA MET A 113 -20.40 -5.52 -8.86
C MET A 113 -21.28 -4.34 -9.31
N LEU A 114 -20.68 -3.23 -9.77
CA LEU A 114 -21.43 -2.04 -10.19
C LEU A 114 -21.90 -2.12 -11.64
N CYS A 115 -21.15 -2.80 -12.50
CA CYS A 115 -21.45 -2.85 -13.94
C CYS A 115 -21.40 -4.30 -14.47
N PRO A 116 -22.50 -4.82 -15.05
CA PRO A 116 -22.55 -6.17 -15.60
C PRO A 116 -21.57 -6.37 -16.76
N GLY A 117 -21.37 -5.34 -17.59
CA GLY A 117 -20.44 -5.36 -18.72
C GLY A 117 -18.99 -5.53 -18.28
N THR A 118 -18.58 -4.78 -17.25
CA THR A 118 -17.23 -4.86 -16.68
C THR A 118 -16.94 -6.23 -16.08
N LEU A 119 -17.91 -6.84 -15.39
CA LEU A 119 -17.75 -8.21 -14.88
C LEU A 119 -17.50 -9.21 -16.01
N GLY A 120 -18.28 -9.11 -17.10
CA GLY A 120 -18.14 -9.98 -18.27
C GLY A 120 -16.77 -9.85 -18.94
N THR A 121 -16.33 -8.63 -19.23
CA THR A 121 -15.04 -8.38 -19.89
C THR A 121 -13.86 -8.79 -19.00
N CYS A 122 -13.87 -8.41 -17.73
CA CYS A 122 -12.83 -8.78 -16.76
C CYS A 122 -12.78 -10.30 -16.53
N SER A 123 -13.93 -10.98 -16.45
CA SER A 123 -13.95 -12.44 -16.27
C SER A 123 -13.34 -13.18 -17.47
N ARG A 124 -13.66 -12.76 -18.70
CA ARG A 124 -13.01 -13.27 -19.92
C ARG A 124 -11.51 -13.04 -19.91
N GLN A 125 -11.07 -11.80 -19.67
CA GLN A 125 -9.65 -11.45 -19.62
C GLN A 125 -8.90 -12.28 -18.55
N PHE A 126 -9.49 -12.45 -17.37
CA PHE A 126 -8.94 -13.28 -16.31
C PHE A 126 -8.77 -14.74 -16.75
N THR A 127 -9.73 -15.30 -17.49
CA THR A 127 -9.61 -16.67 -17.99
C THR A 127 -8.59 -16.87 -19.09
N HIS A 128 -8.27 -15.83 -19.88
CA HIS A 128 -7.16 -15.89 -20.84
C HIS A 128 -5.80 -16.07 -20.16
N GLN A 129 -5.64 -15.59 -18.93
CA GLN A 129 -4.42 -15.71 -18.15
C GLN A 129 -4.34 -17.05 -17.36
N GLN A 130 -5.42 -17.83 -17.32
CA GLN A 130 -5.51 -19.03 -16.47
C GLN A 130 -5.46 -20.32 -17.30
N HIS A 131 -4.98 -21.42 -16.69
CA HIS A 131 -4.98 -22.74 -17.34
C HIS A 131 -6.39 -23.17 -17.79
N ARG A 132 -6.47 -23.67 -19.04
CA ARG A 132 -7.71 -24.01 -19.75
C ARG A 132 -8.72 -24.83 -18.93
N GLY A 133 -8.26 -25.73 -18.06
CA GLY A 133 -9.15 -26.60 -17.27
C GLY A 133 -10.01 -25.88 -16.22
N ARG A 134 -9.58 -24.71 -15.71
CA ARG A 134 -10.36 -23.94 -14.72
C ARG A 134 -11.07 -22.73 -15.32
N ALA A 135 -10.72 -22.35 -16.55
CA ALA A 135 -11.29 -21.20 -17.25
C ALA A 135 -12.81 -21.34 -17.44
N ALA A 136 -13.28 -22.46 -17.99
CA ALA A 136 -14.71 -22.67 -18.25
C ALA A 136 -15.55 -22.64 -16.97
N LEU A 137 -15.06 -23.28 -15.89
CA LEU A 137 -15.73 -23.26 -14.59
C LEU A 137 -15.83 -21.84 -14.02
N ASN A 138 -14.73 -21.07 -14.08
CA ASN A 138 -14.71 -19.70 -13.57
C ASN A 138 -15.60 -18.77 -14.40
N LEU A 139 -15.67 -18.96 -15.71
CA LEU A 139 -16.61 -18.23 -16.58
C LEU A 139 -18.06 -18.58 -16.27
N ALA A 140 -18.39 -19.86 -16.15
CA ALA A 140 -19.73 -20.30 -15.79
C ALA A 140 -20.16 -19.73 -14.43
N ARG A 141 -19.23 -19.72 -13.46
CA ARG A 141 -19.46 -19.14 -12.14
C ARG A 141 -19.61 -17.62 -12.18
N ALA A 142 -18.78 -16.93 -12.95
CA ALA A 142 -18.90 -15.48 -13.16
C ALA A 142 -20.23 -15.11 -13.84
N ALA A 143 -20.70 -15.90 -14.81
CA ALA A 143 -22.00 -15.73 -15.45
C ALA A 143 -23.15 -15.94 -14.45
N SER A 144 -23.05 -16.97 -13.60
CA SER A 144 -24.03 -17.20 -12.53
C SER A 144 -24.09 -16.03 -11.53
N ILE A 145 -22.93 -15.51 -11.10
CA ILE A 145 -22.85 -14.32 -10.23
C ILE A 145 -23.49 -13.12 -10.91
N ARG A 146 -23.24 -12.92 -12.21
CA ARG A 146 -23.83 -11.82 -12.97
C ARG A 146 -25.35 -11.90 -13.01
N ARG A 147 -25.92 -13.06 -13.33
CA ARG A 147 -27.38 -13.27 -13.34
C ARG A 147 -27.99 -13.02 -11.97
N HIS A 148 -27.31 -13.45 -10.91
CA HIS A 148 -27.73 -13.23 -9.53
C HIS A 148 -27.74 -11.74 -9.15
N LEU A 149 -26.71 -10.98 -9.54
CA LEU A 149 -26.56 -9.57 -9.19
C LEU A 149 -27.42 -8.62 -10.03
N PHE A 150 -27.60 -8.91 -11.32
CA PHE A 150 -28.20 -7.96 -12.27
C PHE A 150 -29.49 -8.45 -12.91
N GLY A 151 -29.92 -9.68 -12.60
CA GLY A 151 -31.08 -10.31 -13.24
C GLY A 151 -30.80 -10.83 -14.66
N PRO A 152 -31.79 -11.52 -15.27
CA PRO A 152 -31.66 -12.09 -16.61
C PRO A 152 -31.60 -11.04 -17.72
N ASP A 153 -32.23 -9.89 -17.53
CA ASP A 153 -32.36 -8.83 -18.54
C ASP A 153 -31.03 -8.14 -18.88
N ALA A 154 -30.04 -8.29 -17.99
CA ALA A 154 -28.68 -7.79 -18.21
C ALA A 154 -27.94 -8.53 -19.35
N GLU A 155 -28.40 -9.71 -19.79
CA GLU A 155 -27.87 -10.41 -20.97
C GLU A 155 -28.34 -9.78 -22.28
N GLU A 156 -29.60 -9.32 -22.35
CA GLU A 156 -30.18 -8.75 -23.57
C GLU A 156 -29.50 -7.44 -23.97
N ILE A 157 -29.11 -6.61 -22.99
CA ILE A 157 -28.43 -5.33 -23.23
C ILE A 157 -27.02 -5.54 -23.81
N GLN A 158 -26.36 -6.65 -23.45
CA GLN A 158 -25.01 -6.91 -23.94
C GLN A 158 -25.01 -7.48 -25.35
N ASP A 159 -25.96 -8.35 -25.69
CA ASP A 159 -26.10 -8.87 -27.05
C ASP A 159 -26.54 -7.78 -28.04
N ARG A 160 -27.41 -6.85 -27.62
CA ARG A 160 -27.81 -5.70 -28.47
C ARG A 160 -26.66 -4.75 -28.78
N ASN A 161 -25.66 -4.65 -27.92
CA ASN A 161 -24.53 -3.74 -28.09
C ASN A 161 -23.34 -4.34 -28.85
N GLY A 162 -23.43 -5.58 -29.34
CA GLY A 162 -22.56 -6.08 -30.41
C GLY A 162 -21.06 -5.95 -30.19
N ILE A 163 -20.57 -6.12 -28.95
CA ILE A 163 -19.13 -6.21 -28.69
C ILE A 163 -18.69 -7.65 -28.99
N GLN A 164 -18.44 -7.93 -30.28
CA GLN A 164 -17.71 -9.11 -30.75
C GLN A 164 -16.22 -8.96 -30.46
#